data_AF-A0A441TMS6-F1
#
_entry.id   AF-A0A441TMS6-F1
#
_cell.length_a   1.000
_cell.length_b   1.000
_cell.length_c   1.000
_cell.angle_alpha   90.00
_cell.angle_beta   90.00
_cell.angle_gamma   90.00
#
_symmetry.space_group_name_H-M   'P 1'
#
loop_
_entity.id
_entity.type
_entity.pdbx_description
1 polymer ?
#
loop_
_entity_poly.entity_id
_entity_poly.type
_entity_poly.pdbx_seq_one_letter_code
_entity_poly.pdbx_strand_id
1 'polypeptide(L)' 'MVEVTLWGSLGAIAGGKSKVEIEAKDIRELFRKLAEQYPGFEPYIDRGIAVAIDGVI' A
#
# COMPACT_ATOMS: atom_id res chain seq x y z
N MET A 1 7.04 -1.29 12.10
CA MET A 1 5.66 -1.15 11.58
C MET A 1 5.52 0.25 11.02
N VAL A 2 4.86 0.39 9.87
CA VAL A 2 4.56 1.67 9.23
C VAL A 2 3.05 1.79 9.01
N GLU A 3 2.51 2.99 9.18
CA GLU A 3 1.14 3.32 8.80
C GLU A 3 1.10 3.66 7.31
N VAL A 4 0.25 2.97 6.55
CA VAL A 4 0.06 3.21 5.13
C VAL A 4 -1.31 3.85 4.94
N THR A 5 -1.33 5.09 4.43
CA THR A 5 -2.57 5.76 4.05
C THR A 5 -2.92 5.40 2.61
N LEU A 6 -4.14 4.90 2.41
CA LEU A 6 -4.67 4.47 1.12
C LEU A 6 -5.57 5.56 0.54
N TRP A 7 -5.10 6.22 -0.51
CA TRP A 7 -5.81 7.33 -1.14
C TRP A 7 -6.82 6.86 -2.19
N GLY A 8 -7.95 7.57 -2.26
CA GLY A 8 -8.97 7.38 -3.29
C GLY A 8 -9.51 5.94 -3.32
N SER A 9 -9.50 5.32 -4.49
CA SER A 9 -10.03 3.98 -4.71
C SER A 9 -9.21 2.86 -4.06
N LEU A 10 -7.98 3.12 -3.62
CA LEU A 10 -7.13 2.10 -2.98
C LEU A 10 -7.73 1.60 -1.66
N GLY A 11 -8.47 2.45 -0.94
CA GLY A 11 -9.13 2.02 0.30
C GLY A 11 -10.20 0.95 0.08
N ALA A 12 -10.87 0.95 -1.08
CA ALA A 12 -11.84 -0.08 -1.43
C ALA A 12 -11.18 -1.45 -1.63
N ILE A 13 -9.94 -1.48 -2.12
CA ILE A 13 -9.15 -2.71 -2.31
C ILE A 13 -8.78 -3.31 -0.96
N ALA A 14 -8.50 -2.48 0.05
CA ALA A 14 -8.24 -2.90 1.42
C ALA A 14 -9.52 -3.13 2.26
N GLY A 15 -10.65 -3.45 1.62
CA GLY A 15 -11.91 -3.74 2.31
C GLY A 15 -12.57 -2.50 2.92
N GLY A 16 -12.40 -1.33 2.30
CA GLY A 16 -12.94 -0.05 2.77
C GLY A 16 -12.07 0.66 3.81
N LYS A 17 -10.87 0.16 4.09
CA LYS A 17 -9.93 0.80 5.03
C LYS A 17 -9.17 1.93 4.35
N SER A 18 -9.15 3.11 4.96
CA SER A 18 -8.32 4.24 4.52
C SER A 18 -6.89 4.18 5.05
N LYS A 19 -6.64 3.35 6.07
CA LYS A 19 -5.33 3.16 6.71
C LYS A 19 -5.10 1.69 7.05
N VAL A 20 -3.88 1.22 6.84
CA VAL A 20 -3.44 -0.13 7.23
C VAL A 20 -2.06 -0.06 7.87
N GLU A 21 -1.79 -0.92 8.83
CA GLU A 21 -0.46 -1.08 9.41
C GLU A 21 0.24 -2.26 8.75
N ILE A 22 1.43 -2.01 8.22
CA ILE A 22 2.27 -3.05 7.60
C ILE A 22 3.62 -3.04 8.29
N GLU A 23 4.11 -4.21 8.67
CA GLU A 23 5.50 -4.36 9.07
C GLU A 23 6.37 -4.49 7.82
N ALA A 24 7.19 -3.51 7.48
CA ALA A 24 8.13 -3.59 6.36
C ALA A 24 9.35 -2.74 6.66
N LYS A 25 10.52 -3.12 6.10
CA LYS A 25 11.77 -2.35 6.25
C LYS A 25 12.08 -1.44 5.06
N ASP A 26 11.44 -1.68 3.91
CA ASP A 26 11.63 -0.93 2.67
C ASP A 26 10.36 -0.99 1.79
N ILE A 27 10.32 -0.17 0.73
CA ILE A 27 9.17 -0.07 -0.19
C ILE A 27 8.87 -1.40 -0.89
N ARG A 28 9.89 -2.18 -1.23
CA ARG A 28 9.70 -3.46 -1.94
C ARG A 28 9.03 -4.47 -1.04
N GLU A 29 9.47 -4.57 0.21
CA GLU A 29 8.83 -5.42 1.22
C GLU A 29 7.41 -4.95 1.54
N LEU A 30 7.20 -3.64 1.62
CA LEU A 30 5.87 -3.04 1.81
C LEU A 30 4.90 -3.48 0.71
N PHE A 31 5.29 -3.33 -0.56
CA PHE A 31 4.45 -3.73 -1.70
C PHE A 31 4.17 -5.22 -1.72
N ARG A 32 5.18 -6.05 -1.44
CA ARG A 32 4.98 -7.50 -1.35
C ARG A 32 3.95 -7.84 -0.26
N LYS A 33 4.09 -7.29 0.94
CA LYS A 33 3.16 -7.55 2.05
C LYS A 33 1.76 -7.00 1.81
N LEU A 34 1.64 -5.86 1.13
CA LEU A 34 0.35 -5.32 0.70
C LEU A 34 -0.32 -6.26 -0.30
N ALA A 35 0.40 -6.76 -1.31
CA ALA A 35 -0.12 -7.73 -2.27
C ALA A 35 -0.49 -9.07 -1.62
N GLU A 36 0.32 -9.56 -0.68
CA GLU A 36 0.03 -10.78 0.08
C GLU A 36 -1.25 -10.67 0.92
N GLN A 37 -1.48 -9.52 1.57
CA GLN A 37 -2.67 -9.30 2.40
C GLN A 37 -3.90 -8.87 1.58
N TYR A 38 -3.67 -8.14 0.48
CA TYR A 38 -4.68 -7.54 -0.37
C TYR A 38 -4.31 -7.76 -1.85
N PRO A 39 -4.61 -8.95 -2.43
CA PRO A 39 -4.19 -9.31 -3.78
C PRO A 39 -4.62 -8.31 -4.87
N GLY A 40 -5.70 -7.57 -4.64
CA GLY A 40 -6.13 -6.50 -5.55
C GLY A 40 -5.14 -5.35 -5.73
N PHE A 41 -4.07 -5.26 -4.92
CA PHE A 41 -3.00 -4.26 -5.09
C PHE A 41 -1.97 -4.64 -6.16
N GLU A 42 -1.77 -5.94 -6.46
CA GLU A 42 -0.79 -6.41 -7.47
C GLU A 42 -0.86 -5.64 -8.80
N PRO A 43 -2.04 -5.53 -9.47
CA PRO A 43 -2.10 -4.85 -10.76
C PRO A 43 -1.77 -3.35 -10.70
N TYR A 44 -1.91 -2.72 -9.53
CA TYR A 44 -1.52 -1.32 -9.35
C TYR A 44 -0.02 -1.20 -9.12
N ILE A 45 0.56 -2.09 -8.31
CA ILE A 45 2.00 -2.15 -8.04
C ILE A 45 2.77 -2.39 -9.34
N ASP A 46 2.31 -3.35 -10.16
CA ASP A 46 2.93 -3.69 -11.45
C ASP A 46 2.86 -2.55 -12.46
N ARG A 47 1.76 -1.79 -12.47
CA ARG A 47 1.60 -0.59 -13.31
C ARG A 47 2.44 0.60 -12.84
N GLY A 48 2.90 0.57 -11.60
CA GLY A 48 3.54 1.70 -10.93
C GLY A 48 2.54 2.59 -10.21
N ILE A 49 2.74 2.78 -8.91
CA ILE A 49 1.96 3.66 -8.04
C ILE A 49 2.90 4.70 -7.45
N ALA A 50 2.45 5.96 -7.39
CA ALA A 50 3.14 6.99 -6.63
C ALA A 50 3.02 6.70 -5.13
N VAL A 51 4.13 6.81 -4.42
CA VAL A 51 4.20 6.65 -2.97
C VAL A 51 4.82 7.90 -2.39
N ALA A 52 4.21 8.46 -1.35
CA ALA A 52 4.82 9.49 -0.53
C ALA A 52 5.22 8.88 0.81
N ILE A 53 6.46 9.09 1.24
CA ILE A 53 6.97 8.70 2.56
C ILE A 53 7.09 9.99 3.38
N ASP A 54 6.33 10.07 4.47
CA ASP A 54 6.29 11.23 5.36
C ASP A 54 6.11 12.58 4.61
N GLY A 55 5.28 12.56 3.56
CA GLY A 55 4.96 13.73 2.73
C GLY A 55 5.94 14.01 1.58
N VAL A 56 6.97 13.17 1.38
CA VAL A 56 7.96 13.30 0.31
C VAL A 56 7.72 12.23 -0.76
N ILE A 57 7.61 12.64 -2.02
CA ILE A 57 7.42 11.77 -3.20
C ILE A 57 8.77 11.36 -3.78
#